data_AF-A0A4S9ENC0-F1
#
_entry.id   AF-A0A4S9ENC0-F1
#
_cell.length_a   1.000
_cell.length_b   1.000
_cell.length_c   1.000
_cell.angle_alpha   90.00
_cell.angle_beta   90.00
_cell.angle_gamma   90.00
#
_symmetry.space_group_name_H-M   'P 1'
#
loop_
_entity.id
_entity.type
_entity.pdbx_description
1 polymer ?
#
loop_
_entity_poly.entity_id
_entity_poly.type
_entity_poly.pdbx_seq_one_letter_code
_entity_poly.pdbx_strand_id
1 'polypeptide(L)'
;MAPFFNALPLLFATPAIQSVLSILSQRSQSPCHHGSFSFPTIPGAELLNISASSVLNYTQMSLLPGTEEIKSYTIDFCNITITYKHTSHNESINVSIWAPKPDDWNRRILALGGGGYAATFDHLY
;
A
#
# COMPACT_ATOMS: atom_id res chain seq x y z
N MET A 1 66.58 -18.31 53.45
CA MET A 1 67.13 -18.61 52.11
C MET A 1 66.06 -19.46 51.41
N ALA A 2 65.13 -18.81 50.72
CA ALA A 2 63.92 -19.44 50.19
C ALA A 2 64.18 -20.07 48.81
N PRO A 3 63.62 -21.25 48.50
CA PRO A 3 63.73 -21.85 47.19
C PRO A 3 62.57 -21.46 46.27
N PHE A 4 62.88 -21.54 44.98
CA PHE A 4 62.05 -21.33 43.81
C PHE A 4 60.87 -22.31 43.74
N PHE A 5 59.71 -21.82 43.28
CA PHE A 5 58.68 -22.63 42.64
C PHE A 5 58.25 -21.97 41.32
N ASN A 6 58.35 -22.76 40.24
CA ASN A 6 57.93 -22.45 38.87
C ASN A 6 56.40 -22.41 38.78
N ALA A 7 55.84 -21.40 38.11
CA ALA A 7 54.44 -21.36 37.70
C ALA A 7 54.32 -21.29 36.17
N LEU A 8 53.59 -22.25 35.61
CA LEU A 8 53.27 -22.43 34.19
C LEU A 8 52.25 -21.38 33.72
N PRO A 9 52.33 -20.81 32.49
CA PRO A 9 51.32 -19.86 32.03
C PRO A 9 50.09 -20.59 31.48
N LEU A 10 48.91 -20.29 32.04
CA LEU A 10 47.62 -20.66 31.48
C LEU A 10 47.26 -19.64 30.38
N LEU A 11 47.15 -20.11 29.14
CA LEU A 11 46.62 -19.33 28.02
C LEU A 11 45.11 -19.19 28.17
N PHE A 12 44.62 -17.98 28.41
CA PHE A 12 43.20 -17.66 28.35
C PHE A 12 42.82 -17.36 26.89
N ALA A 13 42.03 -18.24 26.27
CA ALA A 13 41.41 -17.97 24.98
C ALA A 13 40.18 -17.05 25.19
N THR A 14 40.26 -15.81 24.71
CA THR A 14 39.13 -14.88 24.68
C THR A 14 38.20 -15.23 23.50
N PRO A 15 36.91 -15.52 23.71
CA PRO A 15 35.98 -15.67 22.59
C PRO A 15 35.72 -14.29 21.98
N ALA A 16 36.07 -14.12 20.70
CA ALA A 16 35.70 -12.93 19.94
C ALA A 16 34.18 -12.93 19.73
N ILE A 17 33.48 -12.01 20.39
CA ILE A 17 32.06 -11.74 20.15
C ILE A 17 31.96 -11.01 18.81
N GLN A 18 31.64 -11.73 17.73
CA GLN A 18 31.29 -11.11 16.46
C GLN A 18 29.86 -10.56 16.54
N SER A 19 29.74 -9.24 16.58
CA SER A 19 28.47 -8.53 16.41
C SER A 19 27.96 -8.75 14.98
N VAL A 20 26.93 -9.58 14.83
CA VAL A 20 26.23 -9.76 13.55
C VAL A 20 25.40 -8.50 13.31
N LEU A 21 25.88 -7.60 12.45
CA LEU A 21 25.09 -6.50 11.93
C LEU A 21 23.98 -7.07 11.05
N SER A 22 22.76 -7.16 11.57
CA SER A 22 21.58 -7.47 10.76
C SER A 22 21.30 -6.28 9.85
N ILE A 23 21.65 -6.41 8.56
CA ILE A 23 21.22 -5.46 7.54
C ILE A 23 19.70 -5.60 7.43
N LEU A 24 18.95 -4.57 7.83
CA LEU A 24 17.53 -4.49 7.49
C LEU A 24 17.47 -4.37 5.96
N SER A 25 17.14 -5.47 5.28
CA SER A 25 16.74 -5.40 3.88
C SER A 25 15.44 -4.62 3.83
N GLN A 26 15.51 -3.29 3.67
CA GLN A 26 14.37 -2.49 3.29
C GLN A 26 13.93 -2.95 1.91
N ARG A 27 12.99 -3.88 1.90
CA ARG A 27 12.24 -4.23 0.71
C ARG A 27 11.51 -2.95 0.33
N SER A 28 11.91 -2.31 -0.77
CA SER A 28 11.12 -1.23 -1.36
C SER A 28 9.73 -1.81 -1.64
N GLN A 29 8.77 -1.56 -0.75
CA GLN A 29 7.40 -1.97 -0.98
C GLN A 29 6.96 -1.30 -2.27
N SER A 30 6.31 -2.07 -3.15
CA SER A 30 5.67 -1.49 -4.32
C SER A 30 4.76 -0.36 -3.84
N PRO A 31 4.78 0.83 -4.47
CA PRO A 31 3.92 1.95 -4.08
C PRO A 31 2.45 1.52 -4.00
N CYS A 32 2.06 0.60 -4.88
CA CYS A 32 0.79 -0.09 -4.82
C CYS A 32 0.86 -1.33 -3.90
N HIS A 33 0.57 -1.13 -2.62
CA HIS A 33 0.40 -2.18 -1.61
C HIS A 33 -0.59 -1.67 -0.56
N HIS A 34 -1.42 -2.54 0.02
CA HIS A 34 -2.48 -2.09 0.95
C HIS A 34 -1.92 -1.31 2.14
N GLY A 35 -0.76 -1.73 2.67
CA GLY A 35 -0.07 -1.06 3.77
C GLY A 35 0.53 0.32 3.43
N SER A 36 0.53 0.72 2.16
CA SER A 36 0.89 2.08 1.73
C SER A 36 -0.24 3.09 1.99
N PHE A 37 -1.43 2.61 2.37
CA PHE A 37 -2.62 3.44 2.58
C PHE A 37 -3.12 3.31 4.02
N SER A 38 -3.62 4.41 4.55
CA SER A 38 -4.26 4.47 5.88
C SER A 38 -5.68 4.98 5.74
N PHE A 39 -6.61 4.37 6.47
CA PHE A 39 -7.96 4.91 6.57
C PHE A 39 -7.97 6.14 7.49
N PRO A 40 -8.54 7.27 7.06
CA PRO A 40 -8.61 8.46 7.89
C PRO A 40 -9.58 8.26 9.06
N THR A 41 -9.41 9.03 10.13
CA THR A 41 -10.38 9.06 11.23
C THR A 41 -11.63 9.83 10.78
N ILE A 42 -12.74 9.11 10.62
CA ILE A 42 -14.04 9.68 10.25
C ILE A 42 -15.04 9.34 11.36
N PRO A 43 -15.66 10.33 12.03
CA PRO A 43 -16.67 10.08 13.05
C PRO A 43 -17.82 9.22 12.51
N GLY A 44 -18.14 8.13 13.22
CA GLY A 44 -19.23 7.23 12.86
C GLY A 44 -18.93 6.25 11.70
N ALA A 45 -17.67 6.15 11.25
CA ALA A 45 -17.25 5.17 10.26
C ALA A 45 -16.13 4.26 10.78
N GLU A 46 -16.21 2.98 10.44
CA GLU A 46 -15.24 1.96 10.81
C GLU A 46 -14.66 1.28 9.56
N LEU A 47 -13.33 1.18 9.49
CA LEU A 47 -12.64 0.46 8.43
C LEU A 47 -12.92 -1.04 8.55
N LEU A 48 -13.25 -1.68 7.42
CA LEU A 48 -13.32 -3.14 7.32
C LEU A 48 -12.10 -3.70 6.59
N ASN A 49 -11.73 -3.14 5.44
CA ASN A 49 -10.60 -3.64 4.65
C ASN A 49 -10.02 -2.58 3.70
N ILE A 50 -8.73 -2.70 3.40
CA ILE A 50 -8.07 -2.04 2.27
C ILE A 50 -7.36 -3.11 1.45
N SER A 51 -7.63 -3.17 0.16
CA SER A 51 -6.83 -3.95 -0.80
C SER A 51 -6.26 -3.04 -1.88
N ALA A 52 -5.06 -3.35 -2.36
CA ALA A 52 -4.42 -2.61 -3.43
C ALA A 52 -3.62 -3.56 -4.32
N SER A 53 -3.78 -3.44 -5.64
CA SER A 53 -3.02 -4.21 -6.63
C SER A 53 -2.73 -3.38 -7.88
N SER A 54 -1.53 -3.55 -8.45
CA SER A 54 -1.16 -2.89 -9.70
C SER A 54 -1.92 -3.51 -10.86
N VAL A 55 -2.50 -2.65 -11.70
CA VAL A 55 -3.10 -2.99 -12.98
C VAL A 55 -2.28 -2.29 -14.06
N LEU A 56 -1.79 -3.05 -15.03
CA LEU A 56 -0.93 -2.56 -16.10
C LEU A 56 -1.58 -2.77 -17.46
N ASN A 57 -1.33 -1.86 -18.40
CA ASN A 57 -1.83 -1.89 -19.77
C ASN A 57 -3.36 -2.03 -19.87
N TYR A 58 -4.10 -1.40 -18.95
CA TYR A 58 -5.55 -1.44 -18.96
C TYR A 58 -6.08 -0.51 -20.06
N THR A 59 -6.73 -1.10 -21.07
CA THR A 59 -7.25 -0.35 -22.22
C THR A 59 -8.76 -0.25 -22.18
N GLN A 60 -9.30 0.96 -22.28
CA GLN A 60 -10.75 1.17 -22.40
C GLN A 60 -11.11 2.39 -23.25
N MET A 61 -12.30 2.35 -23.85
CA MET A 61 -12.92 3.48 -24.55
C MET A 61 -13.50 4.48 -23.55
N SER A 62 -13.16 5.76 -23.67
CA SER A 62 -13.69 6.84 -22.83
C SER A 62 -13.87 8.14 -23.62
N LEU A 63 -14.70 9.03 -23.09
CA LEU A 63 -14.87 10.37 -23.64
C LEU A 63 -13.63 11.22 -23.38
N LEU A 64 -13.23 11.99 -24.39
CA LEU A 64 -12.24 13.05 -24.22
C LEU A 64 -12.80 14.13 -23.27
N PRO A 65 -12.04 14.57 -22.26
CA PRO A 65 -12.49 15.61 -21.34
C PRO A 65 -13.02 16.85 -22.07
N GLY A 66 -14.28 17.20 -21.83
CA GLY A 66 -14.92 18.38 -22.42
C GLY A 66 -15.45 18.19 -23.85
N THR A 67 -15.53 16.96 -24.36
CA THR A 67 -16.05 16.66 -25.71
C THR A 67 -16.93 15.41 -25.72
N GLU A 68 -17.64 15.18 -26.82
CA GLU A 68 -18.39 13.93 -27.09
C GLU A 68 -17.55 12.89 -27.88
N GLU A 69 -16.27 13.18 -28.16
CA GLU A 69 -15.40 12.27 -28.91
C GLU A 69 -14.95 11.10 -28.01
N ILE A 70 -15.11 9.88 -28.50
CA ILE A 70 -14.69 8.65 -27.80
C ILE A 70 -13.32 8.23 -28.32
N LYS A 71 -12.37 7.98 -27.41
CA LYS A 71 -11.05 7.42 -27.73
C LYS A 71 -10.70 6.25 -26.84
N SER A 72 -9.82 5.39 -27.35
CA SER A 72 -9.19 4.33 -26.57
C SER A 72 -8.06 4.91 -25.74
N TYR A 73 -8.02 4.57 -24.45
CA TYR A 73 -6.97 4.95 -23.52
C TYR A 73 -6.38 3.70 -22.88
N THR A 74 -5.06 3.61 -22.88
CA THR A 74 -4.32 2.60 -22.13
C THR A 74 -3.64 3.27 -20.94
N ILE A 75 -3.91 2.78 -19.73
CA ILE A 75 -3.37 3.35 -18.49
C ILE A 75 -2.83 2.25 -17.56
N ASP A 76 -1.86 2.65 -16.74
CA ASP A 76 -1.39 1.88 -15.59
C ASP A 76 -1.88 2.57 -14.31
N PHE A 77 -2.40 1.81 -13.36
CA PHE A 77 -2.84 2.35 -12.07
C PHE A 77 -2.75 1.33 -10.95
N CYS A 78 -2.72 1.83 -9.72
CA CYS A 78 -2.99 1.07 -8.53
C CYS A 78 -4.50 1.00 -8.30
N ASN A 79 -5.08 -0.19 -8.43
CA ASN A 79 -6.48 -0.44 -8.13
C ASN A 79 -6.61 -0.65 -6.62
N ILE A 80 -7.24 0.32 -5.95
CA ILE A 80 -7.42 0.32 -4.51
C ILE A 80 -8.91 0.15 -4.23
N THR A 81 -9.23 -0.77 -3.34
CA THR A 81 -10.59 -0.96 -2.84
C THR A 81 -10.57 -0.79 -1.34
N ILE A 82 -11.40 0.14 -0.85
CA ILE A 82 -11.61 0.39 0.57
C ILE A 82 -13.03 -0.04 0.89
N THR A 83 -13.17 -0.90 1.90
CA THR A 83 -14.48 -1.26 2.44
C THR A 83 -14.58 -0.73 3.85
N TYR A 84 -15.64 0.03 4.12
CA TYR A 84 -15.94 0.57 5.45
C TYR A 84 -17.44 0.48 5.72
N LYS A 85 -17.87 0.75 6.94
CA LYS A 85 -19.30 0.81 7.30
C LYS A 85 -19.58 2.00 8.21
N HIS A 86 -20.84 2.45 8.29
CA HIS A 86 -21.24 3.29 9.41
C HIS A 86 -21.38 2.45 10.68
N THR A 87 -21.10 3.05 11.83
CA THR A 87 -21.21 2.36 13.12
C THR A 87 -22.65 2.11 13.56
N SER A 88 -23.62 2.85 13.01
CA SER A 88 -25.04 2.80 13.39
C SER A 88 -25.92 1.93 12.48
N HIS A 89 -25.36 1.39 11.40
CA HIS A 89 -26.11 0.69 10.37
C HIS A 89 -25.43 -0.66 10.06
N ASN A 90 -26.16 -1.56 9.37
CA ASN A 90 -25.65 -2.87 8.99
C ASN A 90 -25.51 -2.97 7.46
N GLU A 91 -24.46 -2.33 6.95
CA GLU A 91 -24.12 -2.21 5.55
C GLU A 91 -22.61 -2.26 5.36
N SER A 92 -22.19 -2.35 4.10
CA SER A 92 -20.80 -2.19 3.71
C SER A 92 -20.73 -1.25 2.53
N ILE A 93 -19.85 -0.28 2.64
CA ILE A 93 -19.62 0.77 1.65
C ILE A 93 -18.30 0.45 0.97
N ASN A 94 -18.34 0.33 -0.35
CA ASN A 94 -17.18 0.03 -1.15
C ASN A 94 -16.74 1.29 -1.92
N VAL A 95 -15.46 1.64 -1.80
CA VAL A 95 -14.84 2.75 -2.50
C VAL A 95 -13.76 2.19 -3.41
N SER A 96 -13.91 2.40 -4.72
CA SER A 96 -12.91 2.05 -5.72
C SER A 96 -12.11 3.29 -6.11
N ILE A 97 -10.78 3.20 -6.08
CA ILE A 97 -9.87 4.29 -6.43
C ILE A 97 -8.85 3.77 -7.43
N TRP A 98 -8.68 4.49 -8.53
CA TRP A 98 -7.62 4.24 -9.50
C TRP A 98 -6.55 5.32 -9.33
N ALA A 99 -5.49 4.99 -8.61
CA ALA A 99 -4.39 5.91 -8.36
C ALA A 99 -3.27 5.67 -9.39
N PRO A 100 -2.80 6.69 -10.14
CA PRO A 100 -1.65 6.51 -11.03
C PRO A 100 -0.37 6.29 -10.22
N LYS A 101 0.74 6.01 -10.91
CA LYS A 101 2.06 5.98 -10.27
C LYS A 101 2.34 7.36 -9.64
N PRO A 102 3.08 7.42 -8.52
CA PRO A 102 3.36 8.70 -7.85
C PRO A 102 3.93 9.79 -8.77
N ASP A 103 4.80 9.40 -9.71
CA ASP A 103 5.43 10.33 -10.67
C ASP A 103 4.47 10.82 -11.78
N ASP A 104 3.38 10.09 -12.03
CA ASP A 104 2.36 10.43 -13.03
C ASP A 104 1.18 11.23 -12.42
N TRP A 105 1.17 11.44 -11.10
CA TRP A 105 0.08 12.12 -10.41
C TRP A 105 0.07 13.63 -10.68
N ASN A 106 -0.97 14.09 -11.38
CA ASN A 106 -1.14 15.50 -11.73
C ASN A 106 -1.75 16.36 -10.61
N ARG A 107 -1.89 15.84 -9.39
CA ARG A 107 -2.49 16.53 -8.23
C ARG A 107 -3.97 16.88 -8.38
N ARG A 108 -4.73 16.15 -9.20
CA ARG A 108 -6.17 16.33 -9.36
C ARG A 108 -6.93 15.07 -9.02
N ILE A 109 -7.92 15.21 -8.14
CA ILE A 109 -8.85 14.13 -7.81
C ILE A 109 -10.12 14.29 -8.65
N LEU A 110 -10.58 13.20 -9.24
CA LEU A 110 -11.88 13.09 -9.87
C LEU A 110 -12.68 12.02 -9.14
N ALA A 111 -13.88 12.37 -8.69
CA ALA A 111 -14.84 11.43 -8.15
C ALA A 111 -15.96 11.21 -9.18
N LEU A 112 -16.33 9.94 -9.38
CA LEU A 112 -17.45 9.57 -10.23
C LEU A 112 -18.69 9.35 -9.36
N GLY A 113 -19.86 9.71 -9.90
CA GLY A 113 -21.15 9.41 -9.29
C GLY A 113 -21.69 8.06 -9.76
N GLY A 114 -22.99 7.85 -9.53
CA GLY A 114 -23.77 6.74 -10.06
C GLY A 114 -24.96 7.20 -10.89
N GLY A 115 -25.81 6.24 -11.27
CA GLY A 115 -27.01 6.49 -12.07
C GLY A 115 -28.24 5.75 -11.51
N GLY A 116 -29.41 6.38 -11.61
CA GLY A 116 -30.66 5.82 -11.08
C GLY A 116 -30.58 5.56 -9.57
N TYR A 117 -30.81 4.32 -9.15
CA TYR A 117 -30.70 3.89 -7.75
C TYR A 117 -29.33 3.29 -7.41
N ALA A 118 -28.39 3.24 -8.36
CA ALA A 118 -27.04 2.72 -8.12
C ALA A 118 -26.08 3.86 -7.74
N ALA A 119 -25.20 3.59 -6.76
CA ALA A 119 -24.18 4.53 -6.31
C ALA A 119 -22.91 4.53 -7.19
N THR A 120 -22.89 3.72 -8.25
CA THR A 120 -21.77 3.57 -9.18
C THR A 120 -22.30 3.33 -10.59
N PHE A 121 -21.47 3.61 -11.59
CA PHE A 121 -21.67 3.15 -12.97
C PHE A 121 -20.89 1.86 -13.28
N ASP A 122 -20.07 1.37 -12.37
CA ASP A 122 -19.26 0.15 -12.55
C ASP A 122 -20.00 -1.11 -12.07
N HIS A 123 -19.82 -2.21 -12.80
CA HIS A 123 -20.39 -3.56 -12.66
C HIS A 123 -21.91 -3.75 -12.85
N LEU A 124 -22.71 -2.69 -13.05
CA LEU A 124 -24.15 -2.82 -13.36
C LEU A 124 -24.55 -2.27 -14.73
N TYR A 125 -23.59 -1.71 -15.49
CA TYR A 125 -23.73 -1.29 -16.89
C TYR A 125 -22.41 -1.53 -17.65
#